data_AF-A0A6J4SK83-F1
#
_entry.id   AF-A0A6J4SK83-F1
#
_cell.length_a   1.000
_cell.length_b   1.000
_cell.length_c   1.000
_cell.angle_alpha   90.00
_cell.angle_beta   90.00
_cell.angle_gamma   90.00
#
_symmetry.space_group_name_H-M   'P 1'
#
loop_
_entity.id
_entity.type
_entity.pdbx_description
1 polymer ?
#
loop_
_entity_poly.entity_id
_entity_poly.type
_entity_poly.pdbx_seq_one_letter_code
_entity_poly.pdbx_strand_id
1 'polypeptide(L)'
;MPLASFYLYFPDENGARAAGTRLQGSGYDVEVRLGADDVNWLALAEKDIPEGDLDTIEADLGRLAEELNGEYDGHEIDVSS
;
A
#
# COMPACT_ATOMS: atom_id res chain seq x y z
N MET A 1 -8.69 -16.60 0.17
CA MET A 1 -7.92 -15.60 0.93
C MET A 1 -8.71 -14.32 0.82
N PRO A 2 -8.93 -13.58 1.91
CA PRO A 2 -9.56 -12.28 1.78
C PRO A 2 -8.66 -11.35 0.97
N LEU A 3 -9.27 -10.49 0.17
CA LEU A 3 -8.57 -9.43 -0.54
C LEU A 3 -8.34 -8.30 0.47
N ALA A 4 -7.13 -7.77 0.55
CA ALA A 4 -6.84 -6.57 1.32
C ALA A 4 -6.35 -5.44 0.44
N SER A 5 -6.80 -4.23 0.75
CA SER A 5 -6.37 -2.97 0.17
C SER A 5 -5.52 -2.23 1.21
N PHE A 6 -4.32 -1.82 0.83
CA PHE A 6 -3.32 -1.15 1.66
C PHE A 6 -3.07 0.27 1.15
N TYR A 7 -3.03 1.23 2.07
CA TYR A 7 -2.97 2.66 1.75
C TYR A 7 -1.61 3.24 2.15
N LEU A 8 -0.81 3.64 1.15
CA LEU A 8 0.48 4.31 1.37
C LEU A 8 0.46 5.71 0.75
N TYR A 9 0.68 6.74 1.55
CA TYR A 9 0.70 8.14 1.12
C TYR A 9 2.12 8.68 1.02
N PHE A 10 2.35 9.51 0.01
CA PHE A 10 3.65 10.10 -0.29
C PHE A 10 3.49 11.59 -0.61
N PRO A 11 4.48 12.44 -0.28
CA PRO A 11 4.43 13.87 -0.60
C PRO A 11 4.45 14.18 -2.10
N ASP A 12 4.91 13.25 -2.94
CA ASP A 12 5.02 13.43 -4.38
C ASP A 12 4.76 12.12 -5.17
N GLU A 13 4.47 12.30 -6.46
CA GLU A 13 4.17 11.21 -7.39
C GLU A 13 5.32 10.22 -7.54
N ASN A 14 6.57 10.69 -7.45
CA ASN A 14 7.73 9.83 -7.66
C ASN A 14 7.88 8.83 -6.50
N GLY A 15 7.65 9.27 -5.27
CA GLY A 15 7.60 8.40 -4.09
C GLY A 15 6.52 7.31 -4.25
N ALA A 16 5.30 7.71 -4.60
CA ALA A 16 4.19 6.77 -4.81
C ALA A 16 4.46 5.78 -5.95
N ARG A 17 5.03 6.23 -7.08
CA ARG A 17 5.41 5.34 -8.20
C ARG A 17 6.56 4.40 -7.84
N ALA A 18 7.53 4.85 -7.06
CA ALA A 18 8.62 4.02 -6.58
C ALA A 18 8.12 2.92 -5.64
N ALA A 19 7.22 3.26 -4.71
CA ALA A 19 6.55 2.29 -3.85
C ALA A 19 5.75 1.29 -4.68
N GLY A 20 4.93 1.79 -5.63
CA GLY A 20 4.12 0.94 -6.49
C GLY A 20 4.93 -0.04 -7.33
N THR A 21 6.08 0.39 -7.89
CA THR A 21 6.97 -0.51 -8.64
C THR A 21 7.52 -1.64 -7.76
N ARG A 22 7.89 -1.35 -6.51
CA ARG A 22 8.39 -2.37 -5.56
C ARG A 22 7.28 -3.34 -5.15
N LEU A 23 6.09 -2.81 -4.88
CA LEU A 23 4.92 -3.62 -4.49
C LEU A 23 4.45 -4.52 -5.64
N GLN A 24 4.41 -4.02 -6.87
CA GLN A 24 4.14 -4.85 -8.05
C GLN A 24 5.15 -6.00 -8.19
N GLY A 25 6.44 -5.74 -7.92
CA GLY A 25 7.47 -6.79 -7.88
C GLY A 25 7.25 -7.85 -6.80
N SER A 26 6.50 -7.52 -5.75
CA SER A 26 6.12 -8.40 -4.62
C SER A 26 4.73 -9.03 -4.78
N GLY A 27 4.12 -8.89 -5.97
CA GLY A 27 2.84 -9.50 -6.32
C GLY A 27 1.61 -8.77 -5.78
N TYR A 28 1.70 -7.45 -5.56
CA TYR A 28 0.54 -6.60 -5.31
C TYR A 28 0.03 -6.02 -6.63
N ASP A 29 -1.28 -5.90 -6.78
CA ASP A 29 -1.86 -4.99 -7.77
C ASP A 29 -1.81 -3.57 -7.21
N VAL A 30 -1.36 -2.59 -7.98
CA VAL A 30 -1.15 -1.23 -7.45
C VAL A 30 -1.71 -0.16 -8.39
N GLU A 31 -2.52 0.73 -7.82
CA GLU A 31 -2.95 1.98 -8.44
C GLU A 31 -2.20 3.16 -7.79
N VAL A 32 -1.64 4.05 -8.62
CA VAL A 32 -1.04 5.31 -8.15
C VAL A 32 -1.89 6.48 -8.62
N ARG A 33 -2.38 7.28 -7.68
CA ARG A 33 -3.23 8.44 -7.95
C ARG A 33 -3.04 9.53 -6.89
N LEU A 34 -3.54 10.73 -7.16
CA LEU A 34 -3.62 11.76 -6.14
C LEU A 34 -4.61 11.32 -5.05
N GLY A 35 -4.23 11.52 -3.79
CA GLY A 35 -5.03 11.23 -2.62
C GLY A 35 -6.27 12.10 -2.54
N ALA A 36 -7.21 11.74 -1.66
CA ALA A 36 -8.46 12.48 -1.50
C ALA A 36 -8.28 13.89 -0.93
N ASP A 37 -7.10 14.21 -0.39
CA ASP A 37 -6.73 15.52 0.12
C ASP A 37 -6.19 16.48 -0.94
N ASP A 38 -6.05 16.03 -2.20
CA ASP A 38 -5.42 16.75 -3.32
C ASP A 38 -3.98 17.25 -3.05
N VAL A 39 -3.32 16.71 -2.02
CA VAL A 39 -1.98 17.12 -1.58
C VAL A 39 -1.01 15.95 -1.69
N ASN A 40 -1.37 14.81 -1.09
CA ASN A 40 -0.51 13.64 -1.06
C ASN A 40 -0.84 12.68 -2.20
N TRP A 41 0.17 11.95 -2.68
CA TRP A 41 0.01 10.88 -3.65
C TRP A 41 -0.20 9.55 -2.95
N LEU A 42 -1.20 8.80 -3.41
CA LEU A 42 -1.55 7.49 -2.89
C LEU A 42 -0.99 6.40 -3.80
N ALA A 43 -0.31 5.42 -3.21
CA ALA A 43 -0.13 4.09 -3.78
C ALA A 43 -1.11 3.14 -3.07
N LEU A 44 -2.21 2.82 -3.74
CA LEU A 44 -3.21 1.86 -3.29
C LEU A 44 -2.78 0.47 -3.76
N ALA A 45 -2.42 -0.40 -2.83
CA ALA A 45 -1.95 -1.75 -3.13
C ALA A 45 -2.98 -2.79 -2.71
N GLU A 46 -3.28 -3.75 -3.58
CA GLU A 46 -4.25 -4.81 -3.34
C GLU A 46 -3.58 -6.18 -3.43
N LYS A 47 -3.91 -7.08 -2.51
CA LYS A 47 -3.38 -8.44 -2.49
C LYS A 47 -4.26 -9.41 -1.72
N ASP A 48 -4.36 -10.63 -2.23
CA ASP A 48 -4.87 -11.77 -1.46
C ASP A 48 -3.94 -12.07 -0.28
N ILE A 49 -4.45 -11.94 0.94
CA ILE A 49 -3.67 -12.19 2.16
C ILE A 49 -3.95 -13.58 2.74
N PRO A 50 -2.91 -14.41 2.98
CA PRO A 50 -3.04 -15.61 3.78
C PRO A 50 -3.46 -15.29 5.22
N GLU A 51 -4.19 -16.21 5.87
CA GLU A 51 -4.50 -16.08 7.29
C GLU A 51 -3.21 -16.04 8.12
N GLY A 52 -3.03 -14.99 8.92
CA GLY A 52 -1.91 -14.85 9.86
C GLY A 52 -0.71 -14.03 9.36
N ASP A 53 -0.69 -13.57 8.11
CA ASP A 53 0.45 -12.84 7.54
C ASP A 53 0.34 -11.30 7.64
N LEU A 54 -0.81 -10.79 8.11
CA LEU A 54 -1.13 -9.36 8.11
C LEU A 54 -0.09 -8.51 8.86
N ASP A 55 0.26 -8.87 10.09
CA ASP A 55 1.23 -8.11 10.91
C ASP A 55 2.60 -7.97 10.22
N THR A 56 3.03 -9.01 9.49
CA THR A 56 4.30 -8.99 8.76
C THR A 56 4.19 -8.07 7.54
N ILE A 57 3.08 -8.13 6.83
CA ILE A 57 2.79 -7.25 5.70
C ILE A 57 2.76 -5.79 6.15
N GLU A 58 2.05 -5.46 7.23
CA GLU A 58 1.99 -4.09 7.75
C GLU A 58 3.38 -3.56 8.13
N ALA A 59 4.21 -4.38 8.79
CA ALA A 59 5.56 -3.99 9.15
C ALA A 59 6.45 -3.73 7.92
N ASP A 60 6.32 -4.54 6.87
CA ASP A 60 7.09 -4.37 5.64
C ASP A 60 6.60 -3.17 4.82
N LEU A 61 5.29 -2.93 4.77
CA LEU A 61 4.70 -1.76 4.11
C LEU A 61 5.06 -0.45 4.84
N GLY A 62 5.03 -0.46 6.18
CA GLY A 62 5.47 0.67 7.00
C GLY A 62 6.92 1.03 6.73
N ARG A 63 7.83 0.04 6.72
CA ARG A 63 9.24 0.26 6.39
C ARG A 63 9.41 0.81 4.98
N LEU A 64 8.69 0.25 4.00
CA LEU A 64 8.75 0.72 2.61
C LEU A 64 8.30 2.18 2.49
N ALA A 65 7.22 2.55 3.18
CA ALA A 65 6.71 3.92 3.19
C ALA A 65 7.77 4.88 3.78
N GLU A 66 8.31 4.55 4.96
CA GLU A 66 9.35 5.35 5.62
C GLU A 66 10.60 5.55 4.75
N GLU A 67 11.10 4.48 4.10
CA GLU A 67 12.25 4.54 3.20
C GLU A 67 12.06 5.50 2.02
N LEU A 68 10.81 5.69 1.59
CA LEU A 68 10.42 6.55 0.48
C LEU A 68 9.81 7.88 0.95
N ASN A 69 10.00 8.22 2.23
CA ASN A 69 9.51 9.45 2.85
C ASN A 69 7.97 9.59 2.73
N GLY A 70 7.27 8.48 2.87
CA GLY A 70 5.81 8.39 2.94
C GLY A 70 5.33 7.76 4.24
N GLU A 71 4.03 7.48 4.29
CA GLU A 71 3.32 6.95 5.46
C GLU A 71 2.41 5.80 5.03
N TYR A 72 2.46 4.70 5.78
CA TYR A 72 1.45 3.64 5.68
C TYR A 72 0.31 3.98 6.66
N ASP A 73 -0.88 4.21 6.11
CA ASP A 73 -2.05 4.69 6.85
C ASP A 73 -2.90 3.54 7.41
N GLY A 74 -2.88 2.39 6.73
CA GLY A 74 -3.59 1.19 7.17
C GLY A 74 -4.06 0.34 6.00
N HIS A 75 -4.99 -0.56 6.32
CA HIS A 75 -5.57 -1.49 5.36
C HIS A 75 -7.06 -1.71 5.60
N GLU A 76 -7.74 -2.17 4.55
CA GLU A 76 -9.10 -2.68 4.59
C GLU A 76 -9.10 -4.12 4.11
N ILE A 77 -9.81 -5.00 4.81
CA ILE A 77 -9.97 -6.41 4.43
C ILE A 77 -11.39 -6.61 3.92
N ASP A 78 -11.52 -6.98 2.66
CA ASP A 78 -12.80 -7.42 2.12
C ASP A 78 -13.08 -8.86 2.59
N VAL A 79 -13.88 -8.94 3.65
CA VAL A 79 -14.46 -10.18 4.18
C VAL A 79 -15.79 -10.49 3.49
N SER A 80 -15.78 -10.53 2.17
CA SER A 80 -16.89 -11.07 1.39
C SER A 80 -17.22 -12.48 1.90
N SER A 81 -18.37 -12.60 2.58
CA SER A 81 -18.90 -13.81 3.25
C SER A 81 -19.54 -14.79 2.29
#